data_AF-A0A2D6FFW8-F1
#
_entry.id   AF-A0A2D6FFW8-F1
#
_cell.length_a   1.000
_cell.length_b   1.000
_cell.length_c   1.000
_cell.angle_alpha   90.00
_cell.angle_beta   90.00
_cell.angle_gamma   90.00
#
_symmetry.space_group_name_H-M   'P 1'
#
loop_
_entity.id
_entity.type
_entity.pdbx_description
1 polymer ?
#
loop_
_entity_poly.entity_id
_entity_poly.type
_entity_poly.pdbx_seq_one_letter_code
_entity_poly.pdbx_strand_id
1 'polypeptide(L)'
;MIKDQSEMMQKDHAARAIVSVAGIVVFAMFCLMVQLGHQKWNEQTTLTAAFESCMEIAPFKSSQQSISSKTTLNAENLQAHYDEFNHLFDATGLPPIWDGQKLVAWKEYHQESIKIAEQCHQSLGIADPQKELRGSYSKPVWDPGSEIWQTR
;
A
#
# COMPACT_ATOMS: atom_id res chain seq x y z
N MET A 1 31.43 -29.63 55.76
CA MET A 1 31.36 -30.17 54.38
C MET A 1 29.92 -30.36 53.87
N ILE A 2 28.93 -30.71 54.72
CA ILE A 2 27.52 -30.89 54.29
C ILE A 2 26.78 -29.56 54.03
N LYS A 3 27.06 -28.51 54.84
CA LYS A 3 26.40 -27.19 54.72
C LYS A 3 26.72 -26.44 53.41
N ASP A 4 27.93 -26.65 52.89
CA ASP A 4 28.41 -26.02 51.65
C ASP A 4 27.71 -26.62 50.42
N GLN A 5 27.42 -27.92 50.44
CA GLN A 5 26.70 -28.61 49.38
C GLN A 5 25.22 -28.18 49.32
N SER A 6 24.57 -27.97 50.46
CA SER A 6 23.18 -27.49 50.49
C SER A 6 23.02 -26.06 49.98
N GLU A 7 23.96 -25.17 50.30
CA GLU A 7 23.91 -23.77 49.83
C GLU A 7 24.23 -23.65 48.33
N MET A 8 25.15 -24.47 47.82
CA MET A 8 25.48 -24.54 46.39
C MET A 8 24.30 -25.07 45.57
N MET A 9 23.69 -26.18 46.00
CA MET A 9 22.50 -26.72 45.32
C MET A 9 21.34 -25.72 45.36
N GLN A 10 21.12 -25.02 46.47
CA GLN A 10 20.06 -24.02 46.58
C GLN A 10 20.26 -22.82 45.64
N LYS A 11 21.51 -22.38 45.42
CA LYS A 11 21.86 -21.31 44.46
C LYS A 11 21.66 -21.76 43.01
N ASP A 12 21.98 -23.00 42.67
CA ASP A 12 21.78 -23.56 41.33
C ASP A 12 20.29 -23.75 41.01
N HIS A 13 19.49 -24.21 41.97
CA HIS A 13 18.04 -24.30 41.82
C HIS A 13 17.39 -22.92 41.66
N ALA A 14 17.84 -21.92 42.44
CA ALA A 14 17.38 -20.54 42.30
C ALA A 14 17.77 -19.95 40.94
N ALA A 15 19.02 -20.13 40.49
CA ALA A 15 19.48 -19.64 39.20
C ALA A 15 18.72 -20.28 38.03
N ARG A 16 18.47 -21.60 38.07
CA ARG A 16 17.69 -22.31 37.05
C ARG A 16 16.23 -21.89 37.05
N ALA A 17 15.64 -21.64 38.22
CA ALA A 17 14.29 -21.11 38.33
C ALA A 17 14.18 -19.68 37.75
N ILE A 18 15.15 -18.80 38.04
CA ILE A 18 15.18 -17.44 37.51
C ILE A 18 15.33 -17.44 35.97
N VAL A 19 16.23 -18.26 35.42
CA VAL A 19 16.41 -18.40 33.96
C VAL A 19 15.15 -18.96 33.30
N SER A 20 14.48 -19.93 33.92
CA SER A 20 13.23 -20.50 33.43
C SER A 20 12.08 -19.47 33.41
N VAL A 21 11.93 -18.70 34.49
CA VAL A 21 10.90 -17.65 34.58
C VAL A 21 11.17 -16.53 33.58
N ALA A 22 12.43 -16.09 33.45
CA ALA A 22 12.82 -15.08 32.47
C ALA A 22 12.53 -15.55 31.02
N GLY A 23 12.82 -16.81 30.71
CA GLY A 23 12.49 -17.41 29.41
C GLY A 23 10.99 -17.41 29.10
N ILE A 24 10.15 -17.76 30.09
CA ILE A 24 8.68 -17.74 29.94
C ILE A 24 8.17 -16.31 29.68
N VAL A 25 8.69 -15.33 30.43
CA VAL A 25 8.28 -13.92 30.28
C VAL A 25 8.66 -13.37 28.90
N VAL A 26 9.86 -13.65 28.41
CA VAL A 26 10.30 -13.24 27.06
C VAL A 26 9.45 -13.92 25.99
N PHE A 27 9.19 -15.22 26.13
CA PHE A 27 8.35 -15.95 25.18
C PHE A 27 6.91 -15.43 25.16
N ALA A 28 6.32 -15.16 26.33
CA ALA A 28 4.98 -14.58 26.42
C ALA A 28 4.90 -13.20 25.75
N MET A 29 5.90 -12.33 25.98
CA MET A 29 5.99 -11.04 25.29
C MET A 29 6.09 -11.20 23.77
N PHE A 30 6.90 -12.16 23.29
CA PHE A 30 7.01 -12.44 21.87
C PHE A 30 5.67 -12.90 21.27
N CYS A 31 4.96 -13.83 21.93
CA CYS A 31 3.64 -14.28 21.50
C CYS A 31 2.63 -13.13 21.41
N LEU A 32 2.61 -12.22 22.39
CA LEU A 32 1.73 -11.05 22.38
C LEU A 32 2.04 -10.11 21.20
N MET A 33 3.31 -9.85 20.91
CA MET A 33 3.71 -9.03 19.77
C MET A 33 3.27 -9.65 18.43
N VAL A 34 3.40 -10.97 18.28
CA VAL A 34 2.94 -11.69 17.07
C VAL A 34 1.42 -11.59 16.92
N GLN A 35 0.66 -11.77 18.00
CA GLN A 35 -0.81 -11.68 17.96
C GLN A 35 -1.29 -10.28 17.57
N LEU A 36 -0.75 -9.24 18.20
CA LEU A 36 -1.08 -7.85 17.88
C LEU A 36 -0.72 -7.50 16.43
N GLY A 37 0.45 -7.95 15.96
CA GLY A 37 0.85 -7.79 14.57
C GLY A 37 -0.11 -8.47 13.60
N HIS A 38 -0.57 -9.68 13.91
CA HIS A 38 -1.51 -10.43 13.09
C HIS A 38 -2.90 -9.78 13.03
N GLN A 39 -3.41 -9.28 14.15
CA GLN A 39 -4.68 -8.54 14.20
C GLN A 39 -4.63 -7.28 13.34
N LYS A 40 -3.60 -6.44 13.53
CA LYS A 40 -3.42 -5.23 12.73
C LYS A 40 -3.27 -5.55 11.24
N TRP A 41 -2.55 -6.62 10.91
CA TRP A 41 -2.39 -7.09 9.52
C TRP A 41 -3.74 -7.51 8.91
N ASN A 42 -4.59 -8.20 9.67
CA ASN A 42 -5.93 -8.61 9.23
C ASN A 42 -6.84 -7.39 9.03
N GLU A 43 -6.88 -6.46 9.99
CA GLU A 43 -7.66 -5.22 9.87
C GLU A 43 -7.28 -4.43 8.61
N GLN A 44 -5.97 -4.23 8.38
CA GLN A 44 -5.46 -3.53 7.22
C GLN A 44 -5.85 -4.23 5.90
N THR A 45 -5.84 -5.56 5.89
CA THR A 45 -6.20 -6.37 4.71
C THR A 45 -7.70 -6.28 4.43
N THR A 46 -8.54 -6.36 5.47
CA THR A 46 -9.99 -6.19 5.35
C THR A 46 -10.35 -4.79 4.88
N LEU A 47 -9.72 -3.74 5.44
CA LEU A 47 -9.92 -2.35 5.01
C LEU A 47 -9.52 -2.15 3.55
N THR A 48 -8.39 -2.72 3.13
CA THR A 48 -7.94 -2.67 1.72
C THR A 48 -8.94 -3.35 0.79
N ALA A 49 -9.50 -4.50 1.17
CA ALA A 49 -10.50 -5.19 0.36
C ALA A 49 -11.81 -4.39 0.25
N ALA A 50 -12.23 -3.73 1.33
CA ALA A 50 -13.39 -2.84 1.32
C ALA A 50 -13.15 -1.63 0.42
N PHE A 51 -11.96 -1.03 0.49
CA PHE A 51 -11.57 0.07 -0.39
C PHE A 51 -11.55 -0.36 -1.85
N GLU A 52 -10.96 -1.51 -2.17
CA GLU A 52 -10.97 -2.06 -3.53
C GLU A 52 -12.38 -2.25 -4.06
N SER A 53 -13.28 -2.83 -3.25
CA SER A 53 -14.68 -3.01 -3.63
C SER A 53 -15.39 -1.67 -3.88
N CYS A 54 -15.05 -0.61 -3.14
CA CYS A 54 -15.60 0.72 -3.37
C CYS A 54 -15.09 1.33 -4.68
N MET A 55 -13.82 1.09 -5.01
CA MET A 55 -13.17 1.58 -6.23
C MET A 55 -13.63 0.86 -7.52
N GLU A 56 -14.43 -0.21 -7.44
CA GLU A 56 -14.91 -0.93 -8.63
C GLU A 56 -15.74 -0.06 -9.59
N ILE A 57 -16.37 1.00 -9.11
CA ILE A 57 -17.10 1.95 -9.96
C ILE A 57 -16.18 2.97 -10.66
N ALA A 58 -14.89 2.99 -10.33
CA ALA A 58 -13.97 3.98 -10.85
C ALA A 58 -13.65 3.75 -12.35
N PRO A 59 -13.66 4.80 -13.19
CA PRO A 59 -13.47 4.66 -14.63
C PRO A 59 -12.16 3.95 -15.05
N PHE A 60 -11.09 4.02 -14.25
CA PHE A 60 -9.85 3.35 -14.59
C PHE A 60 -9.95 1.80 -14.55
N LYS A 61 -10.93 1.23 -13.83
CA LYS A 61 -11.15 -0.22 -13.76
C LYS A 61 -11.69 -0.77 -15.07
N SER A 62 -12.58 -0.04 -15.74
CA SER A 62 -13.16 -0.42 -17.02
C SER A 62 -12.19 -0.17 -18.18
N SER A 63 -11.36 0.87 -18.10
CA SER A 63 -10.42 1.17 -19.18
C SER A 63 -9.26 0.19 -19.29
N GLN A 64 -8.79 -0.39 -18.17
CA GLN A 64 -7.79 -1.48 -18.18
C GLN A 64 -8.27 -2.71 -18.94
N GLN A 65 -9.58 -2.96 -18.99
CA GLN A 65 -10.17 -4.08 -19.71
C GLN A 65 -10.34 -3.79 -21.22
N SER A 66 -10.27 -2.52 -21.63
CA SER A 66 -10.66 -2.06 -22.96
C SER A 66 -9.50 -1.61 -23.87
N ILE A 67 -8.23 -1.74 -23.45
CA ILE A 67 -7.10 -1.41 -24.34
C ILE A 67 -6.96 -2.53 -25.38
N SER A 68 -7.77 -2.44 -26.43
CA SER A 68 -7.60 -3.22 -27.65
C SER A 68 -6.28 -2.78 -28.30
N SER A 69 -5.33 -3.70 -28.41
CA SER A 69 -3.98 -3.50 -28.94
C SER A 69 -3.92 -3.24 -30.46
N LYS A 70 -4.95 -2.59 -31.02
CA LYS A 70 -5.16 -2.47 -32.48
C LYS A 70 -4.76 -1.13 -33.08
N THR A 71 -3.96 -0.33 -32.38
CA THR A 71 -3.31 0.84 -32.97
C THR A 71 -1.93 0.42 -33.48
N THR A 72 -1.88 -0.09 -34.71
CA THR A 72 -0.61 -0.24 -35.43
C THR A 72 -0.10 1.16 -35.76
N LEU A 73 0.83 1.67 -34.97
CA LEU A 73 1.52 2.93 -35.27
C LEU A 73 2.26 2.75 -36.60
N ASN A 74 1.87 3.53 -37.61
CA ASN A 74 2.64 3.62 -38.85
C ASN A 74 4.00 4.27 -38.53
N ALA A 75 5.09 3.76 -39.11
CA ALA A 75 6.44 4.29 -38.94
C ALA A 75 6.53 5.79 -39.25
N GLU A 76 5.70 6.29 -40.18
CA GLU A 76 5.64 7.69 -40.58
C GLU A 76 5.12 8.62 -39.47
N ASN A 77 4.25 8.12 -38.58
CA ASN A 77 3.65 8.91 -37.49
C ASN A 77 4.34 8.69 -36.14
N LEU A 78 5.28 7.74 -36.07
CA LEU A 78 5.91 7.33 -34.82
C LEU A 78 6.64 8.50 -34.14
N GLN A 79 7.35 9.33 -34.90
CA GLN A 79 8.05 10.49 -34.36
C GLN A 79 7.07 11.50 -33.76
N ALA A 80 5.98 11.82 -34.46
CA ALA A 80 4.98 12.76 -33.97
C ALA A 80 4.31 12.27 -32.67
N HIS A 81 4.06 10.96 -32.54
CA HIS A 81 3.54 10.38 -31.30
C HIS A 81 4.54 10.46 -30.14
N TYR A 82 5.83 10.25 -30.40
CA TYR A 82 6.86 10.46 -29.38
C TYR A 82 7.00 11.93 -28.98
N ASP A 83 6.92 12.85 -29.94
CA ASP A 83 6.99 14.29 -29.67
C ASP A 83 5.79 14.75 -28.81
N GLU A 84 4.57 14.27 -29.11
CA GLU A 84 3.38 14.52 -28.30
C GLU A 84 3.50 13.93 -26.89
N PHE A 85 4.00 12.69 -26.79
CA PHE A 85 4.27 12.05 -25.50
C PHE A 85 5.24 12.87 -24.66
N ASN A 86 6.39 13.25 -25.23
CA ASN A 86 7.43 14.01 -24.54
C ASN A 86 6.91 15.37 -24.12
N HIS A 87 6.18 16.07 -24.99
CA HIS A 87 5.57 17.36 -24.66
C HIS A 87 4.66 17.27 -23.41
N LEU A 88 3.78 16.25 -23.35
CA LEU A 88 2.90 16.05 -22.19
C LEU A 88 3.67 15.63 -20.93
N PHE A 89 4.68 14.78 -21.10
CA PHE A 89 5.53 14.34 -20.00
C PHE A 89 6.33 15.51 -19.41
N ASP A 90 6.96 16.32 -20.24
CA ASP A 90 7.75 17.49 -19.82
C ASP A 90 6.86 18.54 -19.14
N ALA A 91 5.63 18.72 -19.63
CA ALA A 91 4.67 19.67 -19.06
C ALA A 91 4.12 19.23 -17.69
N THR A 92 3.91 17.92 -17.47
CA THR A 92 3.19 17.42 -16.28
C THR A 92 4.05 16.63 -15.31
N GLY A 93 5.24 16.18 -15.74
CA GLY A 93 6.11 15.25 -15.01
C GLY A 93 5.55 13.83 -14.90
N LEU A 94 4.41 13.53 -15.54
CA LEU A 94 3.72 12.24 -15.46
C LEU A 94 3.53 11.64 -16.85
N PRO A 95 3.62 10.30 -16.99
CA PRO A 95 3.47 9.66 -18.29
C PRO A 95 2.02 9.82 -18.79
N PRO A 96 1.80 10.40 -19.99
CA PRO A 96 0.46 10.53 -20.55
C PRO A 96 -0.17 9.16 -20.81
N ILE A 97 -1.50 9.13 -20.83
CA ILE A 97 -2.30 7.91 -21.01
C ILE A 97 -2.99 7.96 -22.38
N TRP A 98 -3.04 6.82 -23.07
CA TRP A 98 -3.87 6.66 -24.25
C TRP A 98 -5.32 6.36 -23.84
N ASP A 99 -6.26 7.24 -24.18
CA ASP A 99 -7.68 7.09 -23.81
C ASP A 99 -8.48 6.20 -24.80
N GLY A 100 -7.82 5.71 -25.85
CA GLY A 100 -8.45 5.00 -26.96
C GLY A 100 -8.46 5.81 -28.26
N GLN A 101 -8.31 7.14 -28.18
CA GLN A 101 -8.34 8.06 -29.32
C GLN A 101 -7.08 8.94 -29.40
N LYS A 102 -6.57 9.42 -28.27
CA LYS A 102 -5.42 10.32 -28.19
C LYS A 102 -4.63 10.15 -26.89
N LEU A 103 -3.44 10.74 -26.85
CA LEU A 103 -2.72 10.93 -25.60
C LEU A 103 -3.40 12.04 -24.79
N VAL A 104 -3.58 11.79 -23.49
CA VAL A 104 -4.12 12.75 -22.53
C VAL A 104 -3.23 12.82 -21.30
N ALA A 105 -3.26 13.96 -20.61
CA ALA A 105 -2.51 14.12 -19.38
C ALA A 105 -2.97 13.12 -18.32
N TRP A 106 -2.02 12.51 -17.60
CA TRP A 106 -2.30 11.47 -16.61
C TRP A 106 -3.35 11.90 -15.57
N LYS A 107 -3.22 13.13 -15.05
CA LYS A 107 -4.14 13.65 -14.03
C LYS A 107 -5.55 13.84 -14.57
N GLU A 108 -5.69 14.34 -15.80
CA GLU A 108 -7.00 14.53 -16.45
C GLU A 108 -7.70 13.18 -16.62
N TYR A 109 -6.96 12.17 -17.09
CA TYR A 109 -7.47 10.82 -17.27
C TYR A 109 -7.98 10.19 -15.96
N HIS A 110 -7.25 10.39 -14.86
CA HIS A 110 -7.58 9.79 -13.56
C HIS A 110 -8.44 10.69 -12.65
N GLN A 111 -8.84 11.89 -13.09
CA GLN A 111 -9.53 12.88 -12.26
C GLN A 111 -10.84 12.38 -11.65
N GLU A 112 -11.66 11.65 -12.42
CA GLU A 112 -12.89 11.08 -11.87
C GLU A 112 -12.62 9.90 -10.94
N SER A 113 -11.56 9.13 -11.22
CA SER A 113 -11.18 8.00 -10.36
C SER A 113 -10.70 8.47 -8.99
N ILE A 114 -9.98 9.60 -8.91
CA ILE A 114 -9.50 10.13 -7.63
C ILE A 114 -10.63 10.75 -6.80
N LYS A 115 -11.65 11.35 -7.43
CA LYS A 115 -12.87 11.80 -6.72
C LYS A 115 -13.60 10.62 -6.07
N ILE A 116 -13.66 9.49 -6.75
CA ILE A 116 -14.24 8.26 -6.20
C ILE A 116 -13.37 7.74 -5.05
N ALA A 117 -12.05 7.75 -5.18
CA ALA A 117 -11.14 7.39 -4.09
C ALA A 117 -11.35 8.26 -2.85
N GLU A 118 -11.55 9.57 -3.02
CA GLU A 118 -11.88 10.49 -1.93
C GLU A 118 -13.17 10.08 -1.20
N GLN A 119 -14.23 9.77 -1.95
CA GLN A 119 -15.49 9.29 -1.39
C GLN A 119 -15.33 7.94 -0.67
N CYS A 120 -14.53 7.03 -1.22
CA CYS A 120 -14.20 5.76 -0.60
C CYS A 120 -13.41 5.95 0.69
N HIS A 121 -12.46 6.89 0.76
CA HIS A 121 -11.75 7.23 2.00
C HIS A 121 -12.72 7.74 3.06
N GLN A 122 -13.59 8.69 2.70
CA GLN A 122 -14.57 9.26 3.63
C GLN A 122 -15.55 8.20 4.16
N SER A 123 -16.08 7.35 3.28
CA SER A 123 -17.07 6.32 3.67
C SER A 123 -16.47 5.21 4.55
N LEU A 124 -15.20 4.87 4.34
CA LEU A 124 -14.48 3.84 5.10
C LEU A 124 -13.70 4.39 6.30
N GLY A 125 -13.68 5.71 6.49
CA GLY A 125 -12.95 6.36 7.58
C GLY A 125 -11.44 6.30 7.44
N ILE A 126 -10.91 6.21 6.23
CA ILE A 126 -9.47 6.16 5.94
C ILE A 126 -8.91 7.57 6.00
N ALA A 127 -7.93 7.80 6.88
CA ALA A 127 -7.31 9.12 7.08
C ALA A 127 -5.90 9.21 6.47
N ASP A 128 -5.14 8.12 6.51
CA ASP A 128 -3.79 8.00 5.95
C ASP A 128 -3.70 6.72 5.09
N PRO A 129 -4.12 6.78 3.81
CA PRO A 129 -4.17 5.63 2.91
C PRO A 129 -2.83 4.89 2.81
N GLN A 130 -1.70 5.59 2.92
CA GLN A 130 -0.36 5.03 2.81
C GLN A 130 0.00 4.16 4.02
N LYS A 131 -0.56 4.43 5.20
CA LYS A 131 -0.38 3.61 6.42
C LYS A 131 -1.49 2.58 6.62
N GLU A 132 -2.70 2.86 6.13
CA GLU A 132 -3.90 2.08 6.41
C GLU A 132 -4.28 1.11 5.29
N LEU A 133 -3.88 1.37 4.04
CA LEU A 133 -4.12 0.47 2.92
C LEU A 133 -2.87 -0.33 2.56
N ARG A 134 -3.04 -1.34 1.70
CA ARG A 134 -1.95 -2.19 1.21
C ARG A 134 -1.85 -2.18 -0.31
N GLY A 135 -0.69 -2.61 -0.79
CA GLY A 135 -0.49 -2.94 -2.20
C GLY A 135 -0.55 -1.72 -3.11
N SER A 136 -1.31 -1.81 -4.20
CA SER A 136 -1.46 -0.71 -5.15
C SER A 136 -2.15 0.50 -4.53
N TYR A 137 -3.15 0.29 -3.66
CA TYR A 137 -3.96 1.35 -3.06
C TYR A 137 -3.26 2.13 -1.95
N SER A 138 -2.15 1.62 -1.41
CA SER A 138 -1.31 2.39 -0.47
C SER A 138 -0.37 3.37 -1.17
N LYS A 139 -0.40 3.46 -2.50
CA LYS A 139 0.44 4.39 -3.26
C LYS A 139 -0.14 5.80 -3.21
N PRO A 140 0.70 6.86 -3.18
CA PRO A 140 0.24 8.26 -3.13
C PRO A 140 -0.73 8.65 -4.26
N VAL A 141 -0.65 7.97 -5.39
CA VAL A 141 -1.53 8.19 -6.55
C VAL A 141 -3.02 8.02 -6.23
N TRP A 142 -3.38 7.22 -5.22
CA TRP A 142 -4.77 7.01 -4.79
C TRP A 142 -5.18 7.91 -3.63
N ASP A 143 -4.26 8.72 -3.11
CA ASP A 143 -4.51 9.72 -2.08
C ASP A 143 -4.75 11.08 -2.73
N PRO A 144 -5.98 11.63 -2.69
CA PRO A 144 -6.31 12.94 -3.25
C PRO A 144 -5.49 14.09 -2.64
N GLY A 145 -5.00 13.92 -1.40
CA GLY A 145 -4.18 14.90 -0.70
C GLY A 145 -2.71 14.89 -1.09
N SER A 146 -2.26 13.90 -1.86
CA SER A 146 -0.83 13.75 -2.18
C SER A 146 -0.31 14.84 -3.11
N GLU A 147 1.00 15.10 -3.04
CA GLU A 147 1.71 16.05 -3.91
C GLU A 147 1.55 15.74 -5.41
N ILE A 148 1.24 14.47 -5.76
CA ILE A 148 0.96 14.10 -7.15
C ILE A 148 -0.24 14.88 -7.66
N TRP A 149 -1.26 15.11 -6.85
CA TRP A 149 -2.49 15.78 -7.27
C TRP A 149 -2.45 17.31 -7.13
N GLN A 150 -1.55 17.82 -6.30
CA GLN A 150 -1.35 19.26 -6.14
C GLN A 150 -0.82 19.87 -7.46
N THR A 151 -1.37 21.03 -7.84
CA THR A 151 -0.84 21.83 -8.95
C THR A 151 0.49 22.44 -8.49
N ARG A 152 1.56 22.18 -9.23
CA ARG A 152 2.85 22.87 -9.02
C ARG A 152 2.82 24.26 -9.64
#